data_AF-A0A820ETM0-F1
#
_entry.id   AF-A0A820ETM0-F1
#
_cell.length_a   1.000
_cell.length_b   1.000
_cell.length_c   1.000
_cell.angle_alpha   90.00
_cell.angle_beta   90.00
_cell.angle_gamma   90.00
#
_symmetry.space_group_name_H-M   'P 1'
#
loop_
_entity.id
_entity.type
_entity.pdbx_description
1 polymer ?
#
loop_
_entity_poly.entity_id
_entity_poly.type
_entity_poly.pdbx_seq_one_letter_code
_entity_poly.pdbx_strand_id
1 'polypeptide(L)'
;QCILPQSQTTPEKYLSNPWHGKGFCEPNQYKSAIDRCEGGHKSCDLSIEIYKELVKVLEHCSESLRQWSLISQRKIVQSKEFGTTKTAWIESIQAVEKLAERNEDITKNIQHNVIDKMITYKNSKYEKSFLHMKKVKEF
;
A
#
# COMPACT_ATOMS: atom_id res chain seq x y z
N GLN A 1 23.41 -9.88 -28.38
CA GLN A 1 23.63 -8.69 -27.53
C GLN A 1 22.36 -8.46 -26.73
N CYS A 2 22.37 -8.64 -25.41
CA CYS A 2 21.24 -8.29 -24.57
C CYS A 2 21.22 -6.77 -24.38
N ILE A 3 20.19 -6.10 -24.92
CA ILE A 3 19.95 -4.68 -24.70
C ILE A 3 19.21 -4.57 -23.36
N LEU A 4 19.88 -4.05 -22.33
CA LEU A 4 19.23 -3.67 -21.08
C LEU A 4 18.48 -2.34 -21.30
N PRO A 5 17.23 -2.20 -20.84
CA PRO A 5 16.48 -0.96 -21.00
C PRO A 5 17.16 0.16 -20.18
N GLN A 6 17.43 1.28 -20.84
CA GLN A 6 17.88 2.51 -20.21
C GLN A 6 16.74 3.04 -19.33
N SER A 7 16.78 2.70 -18.04
CA SER A 7 15.87 3.23 -17.04
C SER A 7 16.14 4.72 -16.85
N GLN A 8 15.12 5.55 -17.01
CA GLN A 8 15.12 6.94 -16.58
C GLN A 8 15.47 7.00 -15.08
N THR A 9 16.58 7.63 -14.74
CA THR A 9 17.17 7.61 -13.39
C THR A 9 17.48 9.03 -12.96
N THR A 10 16.74 9.50 -11.97
CA THR A 10 16.97 10.76 -11.27
C THR A 10 18.39 10.78 -10.68
N PRO A 11 19.17 11.88 -10.79
CA PRO A 11 20.58 11.95 -10.40
C PRO A 11 20.90 11.49 -8.96
N GLU A 12 19.96 11.67 -8.02
CA GLU A 12 20.15 11.29 -6.60
C GLU A 12 20.35 9.78 -6.37
N LYS A 13 19.77 8.92 -7.22
CA LYS A 13 19.92 7.46 -7.07
C LYS A 13 21.32 6.97 -7.43
N TYR A 14 22.05 7.72 -8.26
CA TYR A 14 23.43 7.39 -8.63
C TYR A 14 24.41 7.69 -7.51
N LEU A 15 24.22 8.81 -6.82
CA LEU A 15 25.10 9.25 -5.73
C LEU A 15 24.90 8.42 -4.45
N SER A 16 23.74 7.78 -4.29
CA SER A 16 23.40 6.94 -3.13
C SER A 16 23.70 5.45 -3.32
N ASN A 17 24.05 5.01 -4.54
CA ASN A 17 24.38 3.61 -4.80
C ASN A 17 25.90 3.36 -4.64
N PRO A 18 26.35 2.66 -3.57
CA PRO A 18 27.78 2.40 -3.34
C PRO A 18 28.41 1.47 -4.39
N TRP A 19 27.60 0.86 -5.26
CA TRP A 19 28.01 -0.09 -6.30
C TRP A 19 28.14 0.56 -7.69
N HIS A 20 27.89 1.88 -7.80
CA HIS A 20 27.94 2.56 -9.09
C HIS A 20 29.38 2.65 -9.65
N GLY A 21 29.55 2.43 -10.95
CA GLY A 21 30.81 2.64 -11.67
C GLY A 21 31.85 1.53 -11.55
N LYS A 22 31.53 0.37 -10.96
CA LYS A 22 32.42 -0.80 -10.82
C LYS A 22 31.85 -2.02 -11.53
N GLY A 23 32.71 -2.83 -12.14
CA GLY A 23 32.31 -4.06 -12.82
C GLY A 23 31.86 -5.15 -11.83
N PHE A 24 30.81 -5.93 -12.17
CA PHE A 24 30.28 -6.96 -11.27
C PHE A 24 31.32 -8.00 -10.81
N CYS A 25 32.28 -8.33 -11.68
CA CYS A 25 33.35 -9.30 -11.39
C CYS A 25 34.53 -8.71 -10.60
N GLU A 26 34.51 -7.42 -10.27
CA GLU A 26 35.52 -6.84 -9.39
C GLU A 26 35.34 -7.32 -7.94
N PRO A 27 36.42 -7.37 -7.15
CA PRO A 27 36.35 -7.80 -5.76
C PRO A 27 35.23 -7.09 -4.98
N ASN A 28 34.43 -7.88 -4.26
CA ASN A 28 33.30 -7.43 -3.43
C ASN A 28 32.08 -6.86 -4.18
N GLN A 29 32.07 -6.72 -5.51
CA GLN A 29 30.92 -6.13 -6.22
C GLN A 29 29.69 -7.05 -6.27
N TYR A 30 29.87 -8.37 -6.12
CA TYR A 30 28.77 -9.34 -5.97
C TYR A 30 27.88 -9.06 -4.76
N LYS A 31 28.39 -8.34 -3.74
CA LYS A 31 27.62 -7.95 -2.55
C LYS A 31 26.41 -7.09 -2.90
N SER A 32 26.46 -6.33 -4.00
CA SER A 32 25.30 -5.61 -4.53
C SER A 32 24.08 -6.52 -4.78
N ALA A 33 24.30 -7.75 -5.24
CA ALA A 33 23.24 -8.73 -5.45
C ALA A 33 22.68 -9.28 -4.13
N ILE A 34 23.54 -9.45 -3.12
CA ILE A 34 23.16 -9.88 -1.76
C ILE A 34 22.34 -8.78 -1.08
N ASP A 35 22.81 -7.54 -1.13
CA ASP A 35 22.13 -6.37 -0.59
C ASP A 35 20.77 -6.15 -1.26
N ARG A 36 20.65 -6.43 -2.56
CA ARG A 36 19.36 -6.39 -3.26
C ARG A 36 18.37 -7.42 -2.70
N CYS A 37 18.84 -8.62 -2.34
CA CYS A 37 18.00 -9.62 -1.69
C CYS A 37 17.55 -9.18 -0.29
N GLU A 38 18.45 -8.63 0.53
CA GLU A 38 18.12 -8.06 1.84
C GLU A 38 17.15 -6.86 1.72
N GLY A 39 17.38 -6.00 0.73
CA GLY A 39 16.52 -4.85 0.41
C GLY A 39 15.11 -5.27 0.00
N GLY A 40 14.95 -6.40 -0.69
CA GLY A 40 13.65 -6.93 -1.06
C GLY A 40 12.76 -7.26 0.16
N HIS A 41 13.32 -7.87 1.20
CA HIS A 41 12.59 -8.12 2.44
C HIS A 41 12.11 -6.81 3.08
N LYS A 42 13.02 -5.84 3.24
CA LYS A 42 12.71 -4.52 3.81
C LYS A 42 11.67 -3.76 2.98
N SER A 43 11.73 -3.89 1.65
CA SER A 43 10.75 -3.29 0.74
C SER A 43 9.35 -3.90 0.92
N CYS A 44 9.26 -5.21 1.16
CA CYS A 44 7.98 -5.84 1.50
C CYS A 44 7.43 -5.32 2.84
N ASP A 45 8.28 -5.18 3.86
CA ASP A 45 7.86 -4.61 5.16
C ASP A 45 7.30 -3.19 5.01
N LEU A 46 8.04 -2.32 4.32
CA LEU A 46 7.62 -0.94 4.08
C LEU A 46 6.31 -0.89 3.28
N SER A 47 6.17 -1.72 2.25
CA SER A 47 4.94 -1.75 1.45
C SER A 47 3.74 -2.23 2.28
N ILE A 48 3.91 -3.23 3.14
CA ILE A 48 2.86 -3.69 4.06
C ILE A 48 2.45 -2.57 5.01
N GLU A 49 3.41 -1.85 5.57
CA GLU A 49 3.15 -0.71 6.47
C GLU A 49 2.36 0.39 5.77
N ILE A 50 2.75 0.80 4.57
CA ILE A 50 2.04 1.81 3.77
C ILE A 50 0.57 1.40 3.54
N TYR A 51 0.32 0.15 3.17
CA TYR A 51 -1.05 -0.31 2.95
C TYR A 51 -1.87 -0.43 4.24
N LYS A 52 -1.24 -0.76 5.37
CA LYS A 52 -1.90 -0.73 6.68
C LYS A 52 -2.32 0.67 7.08
N GLU A 53 -1.49 1.67 6.83
CA GLU A 53 -1.86 3.07 7.06
C GLU A 53 -2.99 3.52 6.12
N LEU A 54 -2.96 3.11 4.85
CA LEU A 54 -4.08 3.36 3.93
C LEU A 54 -5.40 2.74 4.40
N VAL A 55 -5.36 1.50 4.90
CA VAL A 55 -6.54 0.83 5.49
C VAL A 55 -7.14 1.66 6.63
N LYS A 56 -6.32 2.12 7.58
CA LYS A 56 -6.79 2.98 8.69
C LYS A 56 -7.45 4.27 8.20
N VAL A 57 -6.87 4.91 7.18
CA VAL A 57 -7.43 6.15 6.59
C VAL A 57 -8.80 5.89 5.96
N LEU A 58 -8.94 4.79 5.21
CA LEU A 58 -10.20 4.42 4.57
C LEU A 58 -11.27 4.04 5.59
N GLU A 59 -10.92 3.28 6.64
CA GLU A 59 -11.83 2.94 7.74
C GLU A 59 -12.36 4.19 8.44
N HIS A 60 -11.47 5.14 8.77
CA HIS A 60 -11.87 6.40 9.38
C HIS A 60 -12.77 7.23 8.45
N CYS A 61 -12.49 7.22 7.14
CA CYS A 61 -13.31 7.89 6.15
C CYS A 61 -14.72 7.29 6.09
N SER A 62 -14.85 5.96 5.98
CA SER A 62 -16.16 5.29 5.96
C SER A 62 -16.96 5.54 7.24
N GLU A 63 -16.32 5.47 8.42
CA GLU A 63 -16.97 5.75 9.69
C GLU A 63 -17.49 7.19 9.75
N SER A 64 -16.64 8.15 9.35
CA SER A 64 -16.99 9.58 9.35
C SER A 64 -18.16 9.88 8.40
N LEU A 65 -18.18 9.27 7.21
CA LEU A 65 -19.27 9.42 6.24
C LEU A 65 -20.59 8.83 6.77
N ARG A 66 -20.55 7.66 7.42
CA ARG A 66 -21.74 7.06 8.06
C ARG A 66 -22.31 7.93 9.17
N GLN A 67 -21.45 8.43 10.06
CA GLN A 67 -21.88 9.32 11.13
C GLN A 67 -22.49 10.61 10.58
N TRP A 68 -21.85 11.21 9.57
CA TRP A 68 -22.37 12.40 8.90
C TRP A 68 -23.73 12.13 8.25
N SER A 69 -23.89 11.01 7.56
CA SER A 69 -25.14 10.58 6.91
C SER A 69 -26.26 10.43 7.93
N LEU A 70 -26.03 9.71 9.02
CA LEU A 70 -27.00 9.51 10.11
C LEU A 70 -27.44 10.83 10.76
N ILE A 71 -26.50 11.74 11.01
CA ILE A 71 -26.80 13.07 11.59
C ILE A 71 -27.60 13.92 10.59
N SER A 72 -27.20 13.90 9.32
CA SER A 72 -27.83 14.70 8.26
C SER A 72 -29.26 14.23 7.99
N GLN A 73 -29.50 12.91 7.96
CA GLN A 73 -30.86 12.36 7.84
C GLN A 73 -31.77 12.84 8.97
N ARG A 74 -31.30 12.79 10.23
CA ARG A 74 -32.06 13.29 11.38
C ARG A 74 -32.42 14.78 11.25
N LYS A 75 -31.48 15.61 10.79
CA LYS A 75 -31.72 17.03 10.54
C LYS A 75 -32.76 17.27 9.44
N ILE A 76 -32.73 16.50 8.35
CA ILE A 76 -33.71 16.62 7.26
C ILE A 76 -35.10 16.20 7.71
N VAL A 77 -35.22 15.13 8.48
CA VAL A 77 -36.51 14.67 9.01
C VAL A 77 -37.15 15.78 9.86
N GLN A 78 -36.35 16.49 10.67
CA GLN A 78 -36.81 17.61 11.49
C GLN A 78 -37.02 18.92 10.71
N SER A 79 -36.52 19.01 9.47
CA SER A 79 -36.67 20.22 8.66
C SER A 79 -38.10 20.41 8.16
N LYS A 80 -38.51 21.67 8.00
CA LYS A 80 -39.80 22.06 7.41
C LYS A 80 -39.84 21.87 5.88
N GLU A 81 -38.76 21.39 5.27
CA GLU A 81 -38.69 21.10 3.84
C GLU A 81 -39.56 19.89 3.48
N PHE A 82 -40.20 19.93 2.32
CA PHE A 82 -41.09 18.90 1.82
C PHE A 82 -41.01 18.77 0.29
N GLY A 83 -41.70 17.77 -0.26
CA GLY A 83 -41.75 17.55 -1.70
C GLY A 83 -40.40 17.14 -2.29
N THR A 84 -40.18 17.52 -3.55
CA THR A 84 -39.04 17.06 -4.36
C THR A 84 -37.69 17.50 -3.82
N THR A 85 -37.59 18.68 -3.21
CA THR A 85 -36.35 19.17 -2.60
C THR A 85 -35.89 18.27 -1.46
N LYS A 86 -36.83 17.90 -0.56
CA LYS A 86 -36.53 16.99 0.55
C LYS A 86 -36.06 15.63 0.02
N THR A 87 -36.73 15.10 -0.99
CA THR A 87 -36.35 13.84 -1.64
C THR A 87 -34.94 13.92 -2.21
N ALA A 88 -34.61 14.98 -2.95
CA ALA A 88 -33.28 15.17 -3.54
C ALA A 88 -32.17 15.22 -2.47
N TRP A 89 -32.43 15.85 -1.32
CA TRP A 89 -31.47 15.86 -0.21
C TRP A 89 -31.29 14.49 0.44
N ILE A 90 -32.38 13.73 0.61
CA ILE A 90 -32.33 12.36 1.13
C ILE A 90 -31.51 11.48 0.19
N GLU A 91 -31.79 11.53 -1.12
CA GLU A 91 -31.05 10.79 -2.15
C GLU A 91 -29.56 11.13 -2.15
N SER A 92 -29.22 12.42 -1.98
CA SER A 92 -27.84 12.88 -1.88
C SER A 92 -27.11 12.27 -0.68
N ILE A 93 -27.76 12.20 0.48
CA ILE A 93 -27.17 11.55 1.66
C ILE A 93 -27.06 10.03 1.48
N GLN A 94 -28.05 9.39 0.88
CA GLN A 94 -27.99 7.96 0.56
C GLN A 94 -26.85 7.64 -0.41
N ALA A 95 -26.53 8.53 -1.34
CA ALA A 95 -25.37 8.37 -2.22
C ALA A 95 -24.05 8.39 -1.42
N VAL A 96 -23.95 9.23 -0.39
CA VAL A 96 -22.79 9.27 0.52
C VAL A 96 -22.71 8.01 1.39
N GLU A 97 -23.83 7.47 1.85
CA GLU A 97 -23.87 6.18 2.57
C GLU A 97 -23.29 5.06 1.71
N LYS A 98 -23.71 4.98 0.43
CA LYS A 98 -23.16 4.01 -0.54
C LYS A 98 -21.66 4.23 -0.81
N LEU A 99 -21.18 5.47 -0.75
CA LEU A 99 -19.75 5.75 -0.85
C LEU A 99 -18.99 5.20 0.37
N ALA A 100 -19.55 5.31 1.57
CA ALA A 100 -18.98 4.72 2.78
C ALA A 100 -18.89 3.18 2.67
N GLU A 101 -19.95 2.53 2.20
CA GLU A 101 -19.96 1.07 1.93
C GLU A 101 -18.86 0.66 0.94
N ARG A 102 -18.69 1.40 -0.15
CA ARG A 102 -17.62 1.14 -1.12
C ARG A 102 -16.23 1.28 -0.51
N ASN A 103 -16.01 2.29 0.33
CA ASN A 103 -14.74 2.45 1.03
C ASN A 103 -14.46 1.24 1.93
N GLU A 104 -15.46 0.70 2.62
CA GLU A 104 -15.28 -0.51 3.43
C GLU A 104 -14.94 -1.75 2.61
N ASP A 105 -15.57 -1.92 1.45
CA ASP A 105 -15.25 -3.03 0.54
C ASP A 105 -13.83 -2.91 0.00
N ILE A 106 -13.40 -1.69 -0.35
CA ILE A 106 -12.01 -1.42 -0.76
C ILE A 106 -11.04 -1.74 0.38
N THR A 107 -11.34 -1.33 1.61
CA THR A 107 -10.53 -1.64 2.80
C THR A 107 -10.36 -3.14 2.98
N LYS A 108 -11.46 -3.91 2.97
CA LYS A 108 -11.43 -5.38 3.08
C LYS A 108 -10.62 -6.00 1.95
N ASN A 109 -10.79 -5.50 0.72
CA ASN A 109 -10.04 -5.97 -0.42
C ASN A 109 -8.53 -5.70 -0.29
N ILE A 110 -8.12 -4.51 0.16
CA ILE A 110 -6.71 -4.20 0.40
C ILE A 110 -6.15 -5.11 1.50
N GLN A 111 -6.87 -5.29 2.60
CA GLN A 111 -6.46 -6.17 3.68
C GLN A 111 -6.20 -7.60 3.19
N HIS A 112 -7.17 -8.20 2.51
CA HIS A 112 -7.07 -9.61 2.13
C HIS A 112 -6.26 -9.87 0.86
N ASN A 113 -6.40 -9.03 -0.16
CA ASN A 113 -5.76 -9.28 -1.46
C ASN A 113 -4.39 -8.62 -1.60
N VAL A 114 -4.05 -7.65 -0.76
CA VAL A 114 -2.74 -6.99 -0.80
C VAL A 114 -1.92 -7.33 0.44
N ILE A 115 -2.38 -6.95 1.63
CA ILE A 115 -1.61 -7.08 2.87
C ILE A 115 -1.37 -8.57 3.20
N ASP A 116 -2.42 -9.37 3.30
CA ASP A 116 -2.31 -10.78 3.70
C ASP A 116 -1.48 -11.60 2.68
N LYS A 117 -1.67 -11.33 1.38
CA LYS A 117 -0.90 -11.98 0.31
C LYS A 117 0.56 -11.54 0.33
N MET A 118 0.86 -10.28 0.61
CA MET A 118 2.23 -9.80 0.70
C MET A 118 2.95 -10.37 1.92
N ILE A 119 2.27 -10.50 3.07
CA ILE A 119 2.79 -11.20 4.24
C ILE A 119 3.11 -12.66 3.89
N THR A 120 2.16 -13.36 3.24
CA THR A 120 2.34 -14.76 2.81
C THR A 120 3.52 -14.91 1.85
N TYR A 121 3.62 -14.02 0.85
CA TYR A 121 4.74 -13.98 -0.08
C TYR A 121 6.06 -13.77 0.64
N LYS A 122 6.13 -12.75 1.52
CA LYS A 122 7.33 -12.41 2.28
C LYS A 122 7.82 -13.60 3.11
N ASN A 123 6.93 -14.23 3.86
CA ASN A 123 7.27 -15.38 4.69
C ASN A 123 7.76 -16.55 3.83
N SER A 124 7.06 -16.85 2.73
CA SER A 124 7.43 -17.97 1.84
C SER A 124 8.79 -17.78 1.14
N LYS A 125 9.18 -16.55 0.82
CA LYS A 125 10.39 -16.25 0.04
C LYS A 125 11.58 -15.86 0.88
N TYR A 126 11.39 -15.17 1.99
CA TYR A 126 12.50 -14.59 2.75
C TYR A 126 12.80 -15.27 4.09
N GLU A 127 11.85 -15.93 4.78
CA GLU A 127 12.16 -16.63 6.04
C GLU A 127 13.15 -17.78 5.83
N LYS A 128 13.01 -18.52 4.73
CA LYS A 128 13.97 -19.57 4.34
C LYS A 128 15.27 -19.01 3.76
N SER A 129 15.19 -17.87 3.07
CA SER A 129 16.36 -17.21 2.46
C SER A 129 17.27 -16.57 3.50
N PHE A 130 16.75 -16.06 4.63
CA PHE A 130 17.57 -15.47 5.69
C PHE A 130 18.51 -16.48 6.35
N LEU A 131 18.03 -17.70 6.61
CA LEU A 131 18.85 -18.80 7.13
C LEU A 131 19.93 -19.23 6.14
N HIS A 132 19.63 -19.22 4.84
CA HIS A 132 20.58 -19.58 3.79
C HIS A 132 21.60 -18.47 3.50
N MET A 133 21.15 -17.21 3.48
CA MET A 133 22.01 -16.03 3.30
C MET A 133 22.97 -15.83 4.47
N LYS A 134 22.55 -16.11 5.71
CA LYS A 134 23.46 -16.12 6.87
C LYS A 134 24.57 -17.15 6.69
N LYS A 135 24.27 -18.36 6.21
CA LYS A 135 25.28 -19.38 5.91
C LYS A 135 26.25 -18.99 4.79
N VAL A 136 25.79 -18.27 3.76
CA VAL A 136 26.67 -17.82 2.67
C VAL A 136 27.59 -16.66 3.10
N LYS A 137 27.18 -15.85 4.08
CA LYS A 137 28.01 -14.79 4.69
C LYS A 137 29.19 -15.33 5.51
N GLU A 138 29.21 -16.61 5.86
CA GLU A 138 30.27 -17.29 6.63
C GLU A 138 31.41 -17.87 5.76
N PHE A 139 31.34 -17.70 4.43
CA PHE A 139 32.39 -18.06 3.47
C PHE A 139 33.03 -16.81 2.86
#